data_AF-A0A948V457-F1
#
_entry.id   AF-A0A948V457-F1
#
_cell.length_a   1.000
_cell.length_b   1.000
_cell.length_c   1.000
_cell.angle_alpha   90.00
_cell.angle_beta   90.00
_cell.angle_gamma   90.00
#
_symmetry.space_group_name_H-M   'P 1'
#
loop_
_entity.id
_entity.type
_entity.pdbx_description
1 polymer ?
#
loop_
_entity_poly.entity_id
_entity_poly.type
_entity_poly.pdbx_seq_one_letter_code
_entity_poly.pdbx_strand_id
1 'polypeptide(L)' 'FLQYNSAVSAVIANIRLRFNPREGTDLYLVINESFYTDRNREVPPLPPYGSRAVMIKYSTTFNF' A
#
# COMPACT_ATOMS: atom_id res chain seq x y z
N PHE A 1 -4.44 5.68 -4.27
CA PHE A 1 -4.01 7.00 -3.78
C PHE A 1 -2.49 7.06 -3.83
N LEU A 2 -1.96 8.12 -4.41
CA LEU A 2 -0.52 8.40 -4.45
C LEU A 2 -0.32 9.77 -3.83
N GLN A 3 0.63 9.89 -2.91
CA GLN A 3 0.95 11.14 -2.23
C GLN A 3 2.45 11.36 -2.20
N TYR A 4 2.86 12.62 -2.34
CA TYR A 4 4.21 13.05 -2.06
C TYR A 4 4.24 13.90 -0.78
N ASN A 5 5.25 13.67 0.06
CA ASN A 5 5.53 14.45 1.26
C ASN A 5 6.93 15.05 1.16
N SER A 6 7.00 16.36 0.97
CA SER A 6 8.26 17.11 0.82
C SER A 6 9.01 17.29 2.14
N ALA A 7 8.32 17.29 3.29
CA ALA A 7 8.98 17.42 4.60
C ALA A 7 9.84 16.20 4.94
N VAL A 8 9.43 15.03 4.44
CA VAL A 8 10.19 13.78 4.62
C VAL A 8 10.82 13.23 3.34
N SER A 9 10.74 13.96 2.23
CA SER A 9 11.19 13.51 0.91
C SER A 9 10.74 12.06 0.63
N ALA A 10 9.45 11.81 0.77
CA ALA A 10 8.89 10.47 0.64
C ALA A 10 7.63 10.47 -0.22
N VAL A 11 7.46 9.42 -1.02
CA VAL A 11 6.23 9.14 -1.73
C VAL A 11 5.55 7.96 -1.07
N ILE A 12 4.23 8.04 -0.94
CA ILE A 12 3.38 7.02 -0.33
C ILE A 12 2.36 6.57 -1.38
N ALA A 13 2.37 5.29 -1.67
CA ALA A 13 1.42 4.62 -2.54
C ALA A 13 0.49 3.73 -1.72
N ASN A 14 -0.82 3.94 -1.86
CA ASN A 14 -1.86 3.08 -1.32
C ASN A 14 -2.76 2.63 -2.47
N ILE A 15 -2.55 1.42 -2.97
CA ILE A 15 -3.29 0.83 -4.08
C ILE A 15 -4.24 -0.21 -3.52
N ARG A 16 -5.52 -0.12 -3.89
CA ARG A 16 -6.55 -1.09 -3.53
C ARG A 16 -7.30 -1.50 -4.79
N LEU A 17 -7.14 -2.76 -5.17
CA LEU A 17 -7.93 -3.39 -6.22
C LEU A 17 -9.01 -4.22 -5.57
N ARG A 18 -10.24 -4.10 -6.07
CA ARG A 18 -11.38 -4.91 -5.66
C ARG A 18 -11.82 -5.72 -6.87
N PHE A 19 -11.91 -7.02 -6.70
CA PHE A 19 -12.46 -7.95 -7.67
C PHE A 19 -13.71 -8.61 -7.07
N ASN A 20 -14.77 -8.70 -7.85
CA ASN A 20 -16.05 -9.28 -7.47
C ASN A 20 -16.31 -10.51 -8.36
N PRO A 21 -15.85 -11.71 -7.94
CA PRO A 21 -16.01 -12.91 -8.75
C PRO A 21 -17.49 -13.34 -8.90
N ARG A 22 -18.27 -13.13 -7.85
CA ARG A 22 -19.70 -13.48 -7.75
C ARG A 22 -20.37 -12.56 -6.74
N GLU A 23 -21.69 -12.44 -6.83
CA GLU A 23 -22.47 -11.71 -5.84
C GLU A 23 -22.26 -12.29 -4.43
N GLY A 24 -22.04 -11.43 -3.44
CA GLY A 24 -21.69 -11.83 -2.07
C GLY A 24 -20.25 -12.31 -1.87
N THR A 25 -19.35 -12.19 -2.86
CA THR A 25 -17.92 -12.45 -2.70
C THR A 25 -17.07 -11.27 -3.14
N ASP A 26 -16.10 -10.92 -2.31
CA ASP A 26 -15.16 -9.83 -2.53
C ASP A 26 -13.72 -10.32 -2.34
N LEU A 27 -12.88 -10.03 -3.32
CA LEU A 27 -11.43 -10.20 -3.23
C LEU A 27 -10.77 -8.83 -3.34
N TYR A 28 -9.91 -8.50 -2.38
CA TYR A 28 -9.11 -7.29 -2.40
C TYR A 28 -7.63 -7.62 -2.49
N LEU A 29 -6.93 -6.90 -3.36
CA LEU A 29 -5.48 -6.75 -3.30
C LEU A 29 -5.18 -5.35 -2.79
N VAL A 30 -4.48 -5.26 -1.66
CA VAL A 30 -4.07 -4.00 -1.04
C VAL A 30 -2.55 -3.94 -1.01
N ILE A 31 -1.98 -2.91 -1.61
CA ILE A 31 -0.55 -2.62 -1.62
C ILE A 31 -0.38 -1.26 -0.97
N ASN A 32 0.35 -1.23 0.14
CA ASN A 32 0.73 -0.01 0.83
C ASN A 32 2.26 0.07 0.86
N GLU A 33 2.80 1.11 0.26
CA GLU A 33 4.24 1.29 0.14
C GLU A 33 4.62 2.75 0.38
N SER A 34 5.74 2.96 1.07
CA SER A 34 6.39 4.26 1.16
C SER A 34 7.85 4.15 0.78
N PHE A 35 8.30 5.09 -0.06
CA PHE A 35 9.65 5.14 -0.59
C PHE A 35 10.23 6.53 -0.39
N TYR A 36 11.49 6.57 0.07
CA TYR A 36 12.22 7.82 0.24
C TYR A 36 12.84 8.23 -1.09
N THR A 37 12.57 9.46 -1.53
CA THR A 37 13.13 10.04 -2.75
C THR A 37 14.52 10.64 -2.52
N ASP A 38 14.84 11.03 -1.28
CA ASP A 38 16.18 11.41 -0.86
C ASP A 38 16.66 10.53 0.30
N ARG A 39 17.58 9.61 -0.03
CA ARG A 39 18.13 8.63 0.92
C ARG A 39 19.37 9.13 1.65
N ASN A 40 20.05 10.15 1.12
CA ASN A 40 21.33 10.60 1.65
C ASN A 40 21.17 11.76 2.65
N ARG A 41 19.94 12.15 2.96
CA ARG A 41 19.61 13.21 3.92
C ARG A 41 20.03 12.91 5.37
N GLU A 42 20.24 11.65 5.72
CA GLU A 42 20.59 11.18 7.07
C GLU A 42 21.85 10.31 7.02
N VAL A 43 22.56 10.22 8.15
CA VAL A 43 23.72 9.34 8.32
C VAL A 43 23.41 8.40 9.50
N PRO A 44 23.26 7.08 9.28
CA PRO A 44 23.41 6.37 8.00
C PRO A 44 22.29 6.69 6.98
N PRO A 45 22.54 6.51 5.66
CA PRO A 45 21.53 6.75 4.63
C PRO A 45 20.26 5.93 4.85
N LEU A 46 19.11 6.55 4.54
CA LEU A 46 17.81 5.90 4.69
C LEU A 46 17.69 4.65 3.80
N PRO A 47 16.98 3.62 4.28
CA PRO A 47 16.62 2.48 3.44
C PRO A 47 15.75 2.97 2.26
N PRO A 48 15.72 2.23 1.14
CA PRO A 48 14.90 2.62 -0.01
C PRO A 48 13.40 2.64 0.29
N TYR A 49 12.95 1.87 1.28
CA TYR A 49 11.55 1.75 1.68
C TYR A 49 11.38 2.12 3.15
N GLY A 50 10.41 2.98 3.46
CA GLY A 50 10.02 3.28 4.84
C GLY A 50 9.06 2.25 5.41
N SER A 51 8.06 1.87 4.62
CA SER A 51 7.06 0.86 4.97
C SER A 51 6.59 0.14 3.71
N ARG A 52 6.37 -1.17 3.82
CA ARG A 52 5.86 -2.00 2.73
C ARG A 52 4.93 -3.07 3.31
N ALA A 53 3.74 -3.14 2.75
CA ALA A 53 2.76 -4.18 3.06
C ALA A 53 1.98 -4.57 1.81
N VAL A 54 1.92 -5.87 1.56
CA VAL A 54 1.06 -6.46 0.53
C VAL A 54 0.06 -7.37 1.24
N MET A 55 -1.22 -7.19 0.97
CA MET A 55 -2.29 -7.88 1.65
C MET A 55 -3.35 -8.33 0.65
N ILE A 56 -3.76 -9.59 0.79
CA ILE A 56 -4.92 -10.14 0.10
C ILE A 56 -6.03 -10.28 1.13
N LYS A 57 -7.21 -9.71 0.85
CA LYS A 57 -8.41 -9.92 1.68
C LYS A 57 -9.45 -10.66 0.88
N TYR A 58 -10.02 -11.70 1.46
CA TYR A 58 -11.13 -12.44 0.88
C TYR A 58 -12.31 -12.36 1.85
N SER A 59 -13.48 -11.99 1.34
CA SER A 59 -14.73 -11.91 2.09
C SER A 59 -15.83 -12.61 1.31
N THR A 60 -16.62 -13.42 2.01
CA THR A 60 -17.79 -14.08 1.44
C THR A 60 -18.95 -13.97 2.41
N THR A 61 -20.11 -13.59 1.89
CA THR A 61 -21.35 -13.48 2.64
C THR A 61 -22.15 -14.76 2.43
N PHE A 62 -22.49 -15.44 3.54
CA PHE A 62 -23.36 -16.61 3.53
C PHE A 62 -24.78 -16.16 3.89
N ASN A 63 -25.74 -16.45 3.01
CA ASN A 63 -27.16 -16.28 3.31
C ASN A 63 -27.68 -17.65 3.76
N PHE A 64 -28.24 -17.72 4.97
CA PHE A 64 -28.96 -18.87 5.52
C PHE A 64 -30.46 -18.61 5.45
#